data_AF-A0A9D6HDE8-F1
#
_entry.id   AF-A0A9D6HDE8-F1
#
_cell.length_a   1.000
_cell.length_b   1.000
_cell.length_c   1.000
_cell.angle_alpha   90.00
_cell.angle_beta   90.00
_cell.angle_gamma   90.00
#
_symmetry.space_group_name_H-M   'P 1'
#
loop_
_entity.id
_entity.type
_entity.pdbx_description
1 polymer ?
#
loop_
_entity_poly.entity_id
_entity_poly.type
_entity_poly.pdbx_seq_one_letter_code
_entity_poly.pdbx_strand_id
1 'polypeptide(L)'
;APDVVAFLAVASLRPDFEAYFDRVREHLAPADWRLGICPFCGAPPGWGDFLEDGRRRLACHLCGGAWVFSRVACPFCGDESTGNLRRLEAGERDEGYWVSACTACHGYLKEIDRRVRWNGRSALVEDWGSPHLDLVAVQGGLWRPMPTLLGLMPQL
;
A
#
# COMPACT_ATOMS: atom_id res chain seq x y z
N ALA A 1 9.73 -20.67 -7.65
CA ALA A 1 9.23 -19.70 -6.67
C ALA A 1 8.64 -18.49 -7.41
N PRO A 2 7.35 -18.55 -7.78
CA PRO A 2 6.67 -17.44 -8.47
C PRO A 2 6.78 -16.11 -7.72
N ASP A 3 6.72 -16.13 -6.40
CA ASP A 3 6.79 -14.93 -5.55
C ASP A 3 8.14 -14.23 -5.62
N VAL A 4 9.24 -15.00 -5.67
CA VAL A 4 10.59 -14.46 -5.85
C VAL A 4 10.72 -13.78 -7.21
N VAL A 5 10.20 -14.40 -8.27
CA VAL A 5 10.22 -13.80 -9.61
C VAL A 5 9.39 -12.51 -9.64
N ALA A 6 8.19 -12.52 -9.04
CA ALA A 6 7.34 -11.34 -8.97
C ALA A 6 7.99 -10.20 -8.16
N PHE A 7 8.59 -10.52 -7.01
CA PHE A 7 9.30 -9.55 -6.18
C PHE A 7 10.49 -8.95 -6.94
N LEU A 8 11.34 -9.78 -7.55
CA LEU A 8 12.48 -9.32 -8.32
C LEU A 8 12.03 -8.48 -9.52
N ALA A 9 10.97 -8.87 -10.22
CA ALA A 9 10.44 -8.08 -11.32
C ALA A 9 10.01 -6.67 -10.87
N VAL A 10 9.24 -6.57 -9.78
CA VAL A 10 8.82 -5.26 -9.23
C VAL A 10 10.02 -4.45 -8.76
N ALA A 11 10.93 -5.06 -8.00
CA ALA A 11 12.09 -4.37 -7.43
C ALA A 11 13.07 -3.89 -8.52
N SER A 12 13.32 -4.70 -9.54
CA SER A 12 14.23 -4.37 -10.64
C SER A 12 13.67 -3.36 -11.61
N LEU A 13 12.35 -3.39 -11.90
CA LEU A 13 11.72 -2.43 -12.82
C LEU A 13 11.48 -1.06 -12.18
N ARG A 14 11.47 -0.98 -10.85
CA ARG A 14 11.08 0.24 -10.16
C ARG A 14 11.93 1.46 -10.51
N PRO A 15 13.28 1.42 -10.48
CA PRO A 15 14.09 2.59 -10.79
C PRO A 15 13.80 3.15 -12.19
N ASP A 16 13.64 2.27 -13.18
CA ASP A 16 13.34 2.66 -14.55
C ASP A 16 11.94 3.28 -14.67
N PHE A 17 10.94 2.69 -14.01
CA PHE A 17 9.57 3.20 -14.06
C PHE A 17 9.43 4.50 -13.26
N GLU A 18 10.15 4.63 -12.16
CA GLU A 18 10.22 5.86 -11.38
C GLU A 18 10.77 7.01 -12.23
N ALA A 19 11.88 6.79 -12.96
CA ALA A 19 12.44 7.76 -13.88
C ALA A 19 11.52 8.05 -15.09
N TYR A 20 10.91 7.01 -15.67
CA TYR A 20 10.04 7.13 -16.85
C TYR A 20 8.79 7.98 -16.55
N PHE A 21 8.15 7.75 -15.41
CA PHE A 21 6.91 8.45 -15.06
C PHE A 21 7.12 9.78 -14.32
N ASP A 22 8.33 10.13 -13.90
CA ASP A 22 8.58 11.31 -13.07
C ASP A 22 8.02 12.60 -13.70
N ARG A 23 8.26 12.78 -15.00
CA ARG A 23 7.84 13.97 -15.77
C ARG A 23 6.33 14.10 -15.93
N VAL A 24 5.57 13.03 -15.81
CA VAL A 24 4.10 13.09 -15.98
C VAL A 24 3.35 13.23 -14.66
N ARG A 25 4.04 13.06 -13.51
CA ARG A 25 3.43 13.16 -12.18
C ARG A 25 2.88 14.54 -11.89
N GLU A 26 3.57 15.59 -12.34
CA GLU A 26 3.15 16.99 -12.16
C GLU A 26 1.85 17.34 -12.90
N HIS A 27 1.46 16.54 -13.89
CA HIS A 27 0.24 16.75 -14.66
C HIS A 27 -1.01 16.10 -14.06
N LEU A 28 -0.87 15.32 -12.99
CA LEU A 28 -2.01 14.70 -12.32
C LEU A 28 -2.57 15.63 -11.24
N ALA A 29 -3.73 16.25 -11.49
CA ALA A 29 -4.41 16.96 -10.42
C ALA A 29 -5.08 15.94 -9.45
N PRO A 30 -5.05 16.17 -8.13
CA PRO A 30 -5.61 15.23 -7.16
C PRO A 30 -7.10 14.90 -7.36
N ALA A 31 -7.87 15.79 -8.00
CA ALA A 31 -9.29 15.60 -8.24
C ALA A 31 -9.60 14.66 -9.43
N ASP A 32 -8.62 14.40 -10.28
CA ASP A 32 -8.81 13.73 -11.58
C ASP A 32 -8.80 12.21 -11.47
N TRP A 33 -8.35 11.66 -10.34
CA TRP A 33 -8.19 10.23 -10.15
C TRP A 33 -8.93 9.71 -8.93
N ARG A 34 -9.86 8.79 -9.17
CA ARG A 34 -10.69 8.17 -8.13
C ARG A 34 -10.59 6.65 -8.08
N LEU A 35 -9.70 6.06 -8.89
CA LEU A 35 -9.53 4.62 -8.94
C LEU A 35 -8.52 4.14 -7.88
N GLY A 36 -8.71 2.91 -7.42
CA GLY A 36 -7.82 2.23 -6.48
C GLY A 36 -6.56 1.65 -7.11
N ILE A 37 -6.22 2.04 -8.34
CA ILE A 37 -5.01 1.63 -9.06
C ILE A 37 -4.12 2.85 -9.35
N CYS A 38 -2.84 2.62 -9.60
CA CYS A 38 -1.89 3.68 -9.89
C CYS A 38 -2.25 4.41 -11.20
N PRO A 39 -2.37 5.75 -11.19
CA PRO A 39 -2.71 6.54 -12.39
C PRO A 39 -1.62 6.52 -13.48
N PHE A 40 -0.40 6.11 -13.13
CA PHE A 40 0.74 6.15 -14.05
C PHE A 40 0.99 4.80 -14.73
N CYS A 41 1.03 3.72 -13.94
CA CYS A 41 1.38 2.38 -14.45
C CYS A 41 0.25 1.34 -14.31
N GLY A 42 -0.89 1.70 -13.72
CA GLY A 42 -2.02 0.78 -13.50
C GLY A 42 -1.81 -0.26 -12.41
N ALA A 43 -0.63 -0.33 -11.77
CA ALA A 43 -0.38 -1.27 -10.68
C ALA A 43 -1.24 -0.98 -9.44
N PRO A 44 -1.59 -2.01 -8.64
CA PRO A 44 -2.29 -1.81 -7.37
C PRO A 44 -1.39 -1.07 -6.35
N PRO A 45 -1.98 -0.45 -5.31
CA PRO A 45 -1.22 0.20 -4.25
C PRO A 45 -0.44 -0.83 -3.43
N GLY A 46 0.75 -0.46 -3.01
CA GLY A 46 1.55 -1.23 -2.04
C GLY A 46 1.44 -0.70 -0.61
N TRP A 47 1.05 0.57 -0.44
CA TRP A 47 1.05 1.25 0.85
C TRP A 47 0.03 2.40 0.92
N GLY A 48 -0.40 2.77 2.13
CA GLY A 48 -1.19 3.97 2.39
C GLY A 48 -0.59 4.90 3.45
N ASP A 49 -0.60 6.20 3.20
CA ASP A 49 -0.31 7.24 4.18
C ASP A 49 -1.60 7.97 4.56
N PHE A 50 -1.87 8.13 5.84
CA PHE A 50 -2.76 9.20 6.32
C PHE A 50 -1.93 10.45 6.56
N LEU A 51 -2.20 11.47 5.75
CA LEU A 51 -1.51 12.74 5.78
C LEU A 51 -2.01 13.62 6.93
N GLU A 52 -1.26 14.67 7.24
CA GLU A 52 -1.58 15.63 8.30
C GLU A 52 -2.93 16.32 8.08
N ASP A 53 -3.31 16.57 6.82
CA ASP A 53 -4.60 17.13 6.43
C ASP A 53 -5.76 16.11 6.45
N GLY A 54 -5.49 14.89 6.91
CA GLY A 54 -6.48 13.83 7.04
C GLY A 54 -6.82 13.12 5.72
N ARG A 55 -6.15 13.43 4.61
CA ARG A 55 -6.32 12.67 3.36
C ARG A 55 -5.55 11.35 3.42
N ARG A 56 -6.11 10.32 2.78
CA ARG A 56 -5.43 9.05 2.54
C ARG A 56 -4.74 9.12 1.18
N ARG A 57 -3.43 8.90 1.17
CA ARG A 57 -2.58 8.86 -0.02
C ARG A 57 -2.06 7.45 -0.22
N LEU A 58 -2.42 6.82 -1.33
CA LEU A 58 -1.88 5.54 -1.74
C LEU A 58 -0.52 5.72 -2.43
N ALA A 59 0.35 4.71 -2.32
CA ALA A 59 1.64 4.69 -2.99
C ALA A 59 1.85 3.41 -3.80
N CYS A 60 2.37 3.56 -5.01
CA CYS A 60 2.72 2.49 -5.92
C CYS A 60 4.13 1.97 -5.61
N HIS A 61 4.27 0.65 -5.41
CA HIS A 61 5.58 0.04 -5.21
C HIS A 61 6.32 -0.28 -6.52
N LEU A 62 5.62 -0.26 -7.66
CA LEU A 62 6.20 -0.52 -8.97
C LEU A 62 6.81 0.74 -9.60
N CYS A 63 6.10 1.88 -9.66
CA CYS A 63 6.62 3.09 -10.31
C CYS A 63 6.88 4.26 -9.35
N GLY A 64 6.68 4.09 -8.04
CA GLY A 64 6.87 5.15 -7.03
C GLY A 64 5.81 6.24 -7.00
N GLY A 65 4.83 6.23 -7.91
CA GLY A 65 3.76 7.23 -7.94
C GLY A 65 2.84 7.19 -6.70
N ALA A 66 2.27 8.33 -6.34
CA ALA A 66 1.35 8.45 -5.21
C ALA A 66 0.10 9.25 -5.61
N TRP A 67 -1.05 8.92 -5.02
CA TRP A 67 -2.31 9.59 -5.33
C TRP A 67 -3.26 9.58 -4.14
N VAL A 68 -4.14 10.59 -4.06
CA VAL A 68 -5.18 10.64 -3.02
C VAL A 68 -6.28 9.65 -3.39
N PHE A 69 -6.79 8.93 -2.40
CA PHE A 69 -7.88 7.98 -2.57
C PHE A 69 -8.87 8.07 -1.41
N SER A 70 -10.08 7.54 -1.61
CA SER A 70 -11.13 7.53 -0.59
C SER A 70 -10.64 6.84 0.69
N ARG A 71 -10.98 7.43 1.84
CA ARG A 71 -10.68 6.87 3.17
C ARG A 71 -11.54 5.66 3.52
N VAL A 72 -12.72 5.57 2.92
CA VAL A 72 -13.74 4.59 3.27
C VAL A 72 -13.87 3.48 2.22
N ALA A 73 -13.26 3.65 1.05
CA ALA A 73 -13.28 2.66 -0.02
C ALA A 73 -12.12 1.65 0.11
N CYS A 74 -12.42 0.39 -0.18
CA CYS A 74 -11.38 -0.61 -0.47
C CYS A 74 -10.70 -0.26 -1.81
N PRO A 75 -9.36 -0.13 -1.86
CA PRO A 75 -8.67 0.16 -3.12
C PRO A 75 -8.68 -1.01 -4.12
N PHE A 76 -9.07 -2.21 -3.70
CA PHE A 76 -9.03 -3.40 -4.54
C PHE A 76 -10.38 -3.72 -5.18
N CYS A 77 -11.47 -3.74 -4.40
CA CYS A 77 -12.81 -4.04 -4.91
C CYS A 77 -13.74 -2.81 -5.02
N GLY A 78 -13.33 -1.65 -4.49
CA GLY A 78 -14.15 -0.44 -4.51
C GLY A 78 -15.33 -0.42 -3.53
N ASP A 79 -15.46 -1.42 -2.64
CA ASP A 79 -16.52 -1.43 -1.62
C ASP A 79 -16.36 -0.23 -0.67
N GLU A 80 -17.44 0.55 -0.53
CA GLU A 80 -17.54 1.72 0.36
C GLU A 80 -18.54 1.50 1.50
N SER A 81 -19.02 0.27 1.68
CA SER A 81 -20.04 -0.04 2.68
C SER A 81 -19.46 0.16 4.08
N THR A 82 -20.21 0.88 4.93
CA THR A 82 -19.80 1.17 6.31
C THR A 82 -19.44 -0.12 7.05
N GLY A 83 -18.22 -0.17 7.58
CA GLY A 83 -17.73 -1.30 8.36
C GLY A 83 -17.00 -2.38 7.56
N ASN A 84 -17.06 -2.38 6.22
CA ASN A 84 -16.35 -3.38 5.42
C ASN A 84 -14.84 -3.14 5.34
N LEU A 85 -14.40 -1.88 5.39
CA LEU A 85 -12.99 -1.55 5.59
C LEU A 85 -12.71 -1.46 7.11
N ARG A 86 -11.97 -2.45 7.63
CA ARG A 86 -11.60 -2.59 9.03
C ARG A 86 -10.16 -2.13 9.25
N ARG A 87 -9.94 -1.40 10.33
CA ARG A 87 -8.62 -1.02 10.81
C ARG A 87 -8.19 -2.02 11.87
N LEU A 88 -7.13 -2.77 11.59
CA LEU A 88 -6.48 -3.66 12.54
C LEU A 88 -5.26 -2.92 13.09
N GLU A 89 -5.39 -2.35 14.28
CA GLU A 89 -4.32 -1.59 14.93
C GLU A 89 -3.10 -2.49 15.15
N ALA A 90 -1.92 -1.93 14.91
CA ALA A 90 -0.68 -2.59 15.28
C ALA A 90 -0.45 -2.50 16.80
N GLY A 91 0.37 -3.40 17.36
CA GLY A 91 0.68 -3.40 18.79
C GLY A 91 1.41 -2.13 19.24
N GLU A 92 1.59 -1.92 20.55
CA GLU A 92 2.15 -0.68 21.12
C GLU A 92 3.48 -0.21 20.50
N ARG A 93 4.35 -1.14 20.07
CA ARG A 93 5.65 -0.82 19.43
C ARG A 93 5.50 -0.25 18.01
N ASP A 94 4.37 -0.49 17.38
CA ASP A 94 4.04 -0.10 16.02
C ASP A 94 2.98 1.02 16.01
N GLU A 95 2.96 1.84 17.06
CA GLU A 95 2.03 2.98 17.15
C GLU A 95 2.07 3.81 15.87
N GLY A 96 0.91 4.10 15.30
CA GLY A 96 0.77 4.82 14.04
C GLY A 96 0.71 3.93 12.80
N TYR A 97 1.04 2.63 12.88
CA TYR A 97 0.77 1.67 11.80
C TYR A 97 -0.54 0.92 12.03
N TRP A 98 -1.18 0.50 10.94
CA TRP A 98 -2.27 -0.47 10.97
C TRP A 98 -2.37 -1.23 9.65
N VAL A 99 -3.16 -2.30 9.68
CA VAL A 99 -3.61 -3.01 8.48
C VAL A 99 -5.05 -2.62 8.19
N SER A 100 -5.29 -2.03 7.01
CA SER A 100 -6.63 -1.82 6.47
C SER A 100 -7.08 -3.08 5.74
N ALA A 101 -8.03 -3.81 6.32
CA ALA A 101 -8.54 -5.10 5.83
C ALA A 101 -9.97 -4.97 5.31
N CYS A 102 -10.24 -5.47 4.11
CA CYS A 102 -11.58 -5.47 3.53
C CYS A 102 -12.29 -6.81 3.81
N THR A 103 -13.48 -6.77 4.40
CA THR A 103 -14.30 -7.97 4.64
C THR A 103 -14.96 -8.52 3.38
N ALA A 104 -15.15 -7.70 2.35
CA ALA A 104 -15.82 -8.10 1.11
C ALA A 104 -14.89 -8.88 0.18
N CYS A 105 -13.65 -8.41 0.01
CA CYS A 105 -12.68 -9.08 -0.87
C CYS A 105 -11.55 -9.77 -0.14
N HIS A 106 -11.39 -9.61 1.18
CA HIS A 106 -10.24 -10.10 1.97
C HIS A 106 -8.89 -9.46 1.60
N GLY A 107 -8.91 -8.39 0.80
CA GLY A 107 -7.72 -7.61 0.48
C GLY A 107 -7.25 -6.77 1.67
N TYR A 108 -5.93 -6.64 1.86
CA TYR A 108 -5.35 -5.76 2.87
C TYR A 108 -4.31 -4.78 2.33
N LEU A 109 -4.14 -3.67 3.04
CA LEU A 109 -3.11 -2.67 2.80
C LEU A 109 -2.51 -2.25 4.15
N LYS A 110 -1.19 -2.14 4.23
CA LYS A 110 -0.53 -1.54 5.38
C LYS A 110 -0.53 -0.02 5.24
N GLU A 111 -0.77 0.65 6.35
CA GLU A 111 -0.86 2.09 6.37
C GLU A 111 -0.18 2.70 7.60
N ILE A 112 0.19 3.98 7.48
CA ILE A 112 0.80 4.77 8.54
C ILE A 112 0.12 6.14 8.70
N ASP A 113 -0.07 6.58 9.94
CA ASP A 113 -0.53 7.91 10.26
C ASP A 113 0.69 8.83 10.41
N ARG A 114 0.88 9.72 9.43
CA ARG A 114 2.00 10.66 9.40
C ARG A 114 1.93 11.70 10.52
N ARG A 115 0.78 11.89 11.16
CA ARG A 115 0.63 12.76 12.34
C ARG A 115 1.27 12.14 13.60
N VAL A 116 1.25 10.81 13.68
CA VAL A 116 1.87 10.04 14.77
C VAL A 116 3.34 9.77 14.45
N ARG A 117 3.63 9.36 13.21
CA ARG A 117 4.97 9.02 12.70
C ARG A 117 5.46 10.05 11.69
N TRP A 118 5.70 11.28 12.16
CA TRP A 118 6.15 12.40 11.31
C TRP A 118 7.51 12.16 10.65
N ASN A 119 8.36 11.35 11.27
CA ASN A 119 9.68 10.97 10.76
C ASN A 119 9.68 9.71 9.88
N GLY A 120 8.50 9.22 9.48
CA GLY A 120 8.38 8.07 8.58
C GLY A 120 9.11 8.33 7.25
N ARG A 121 9.77 7.32 6.73
CA ARG A 121 10.49 7.31 5.45
C ARG A 121 9.53 7.12 4.27
N SER A 122 10.09 6.84 3.10
CA SER A 122 9.29 6.58 1.90
C SER A 122 8.41 5.35 2.09
N ALA A 123 7.24 5.34 1.42
CA ALA A 123 6.27 4.26 1.51
C ALA A 123 6.87 2.85 1.32
N LEU A 124 7.86 2.71 0.42
CA LEU A 124 8.54 1.42 0.20
C LEU A 124 9.33 0.98 1.44
N VAL A 125 10.06 1.90 2.06
CA VAL A 125 10.90 1.60 3.23
C VAL A 125 10.02 1.27 4.43
N GLU A 126 8.89 1.97 4.57
CA GLU A 126 7.91 1.68 5.62
C GLU A 126 7.22 0.33 5.42
N ASP A 127 6.86 -0.01 4.18
CA ASP A 127 6.32 -1.32 3.84
C ASP A 127 7.32 -2.44 4.15
N TRP A 128 8.57 -2.30 3.71
CA TRP A 128 9.59 -3.32 3.91
C TRP A 128 10.10 -3.39 5.35
N GLY A 129 10.01 -2.30 6.11
CA GLY A 129 10.37 -2.24 7.52
C GLY A 129 9.33 -2.86 8.46
N SER A 130 8.17 -3.26 7.95
CA SER A 130 7.05 -3.78 8.74
C SER A 130 6.54 -5.17 8.28
N PRO A 131 7.42 -6.17 8.03
CA PRO A 131 6.99 -7.46 7.48
C PRO A 131 6.14 -8.29 8.45
N HIS A 132 6.25 -8.04 9.76
CA HIS A 132 5.42 -8.68 10.79
C HIS A 132 3.94 -8.33 10.66
N LEU A 133 3.61 -7.15 10.11
CA LEU A 133 2.22 -6.77 9.84
C LEU A 133 1.64 -7.56 8.65
N ASP A 134 2.45 -7.85 7.63
CA ASP A 134 2.03 -8.75 6.54
C ASP A 134 1.81 -10.17 7.08
N LEU A 135 2.67 -10.65 7.99
CA LEU A 135 2.51 -11.97 8.62
C LEU A 135 1.18 -12.10 9.37
N VAL A 136 0.84 -11.12 10.21
CA VAL A 136 -0.45 -11.10 10.93
C VAL A 136 -1.62 -11.07 9.96
N ALA A 137 -1.54 -10.27 8.90
CA ALA A 137 -2.61 -10.18 7.90
C ALA A 137 -2.82 -11.52 7.16
N VAL A 138 -1.73 -12.16 6.73
CA VAL A 138 -1.77 -13.45 6.03
C VAL A 138 -2.29 -14.57 6.94
N GLN A 139 -1.87 -14.60 8.21
CA GLN A 139 -2.40 -15.54 9.20
C GLN A 139 -3.92 -15.33 9.44
N GLY A 140 -4.41 -14.11 9.27
CA GLY A 140 -5.83 -13.77 9.28
C GLY A 140 -6.59 -14.11 7.99
N GLY A 141 -5.95 -14.75 7.01
CA GLY A 141 -6.56 -15.12 5.73
C GLY A 141 -6.73 -13.95 4.75
N LEU A 142 -5.99 -12.86 4.94
CA LEU A 142 -6.02 -11.70 4.04
C LEU A 142 -4.97 -11.82 2.93
N TRP A 143 -5.26 -11.21 1.78
CA TRP A 143 -4.33 -11.17 0.64
C TRP A 143 -4.00 -9.74 0.24
N ARG A 144 -2.85 -9.55 -0.41
CA ARG A 144 -2.52 -8.31 -1.11
C ARG A 144 -1.86 -8.64 -2.45
N PRO A 145 -2.07 -7.83 -3.50
CA PRO A 145 -1.54 -8.16 -4.83
C PRO A 145 -0.05 -7.84 -5.00
N MET A 146 0.48 -6.89 -4.21
CA MET A 146 1.88 -6.51 -4.30
C MET A 146 2.76 -7.53 -3.57
N PRO A 147 3.83 -8.07 -4.21
CA PRO A 147 4.79 -8.95 -3.56
C PRO A 147 5.34 -8.34 -2.27
N THR A 148 5.53 -9.17 -1.25
CA THR A 148 6.06 -8.80 0.07
C THR A 148 7.41 -9.45 0.30
N LEU A 149 8.15 -8.95 1.28
CA LEU A 149 9.36 -9.63 1.77
C LEU A 149 9.05 -11.03 2.31
N LEU A 150 7.84 -11.28 2.82
CA LEU A 150 7.41 -12.59 3.31
C LEU A 150 7.46 -13.66 2.20
N GLY A 151 7.13 -13.29 0.95
CA GLY A 151 7.20 -14.19 -0.21
C GLY A 151 8.63 -14.61 -0.61
N LEU A 152 9.65 -13.96 -0.03
CA LEU A 152 11.06 -14.34 -0.22
C LEU A 152 11.55 -15.32 0.84
N MET A 153 10.83 -15.46 1.95
CA MET A 153 11.24 -16.34 3.05
C MET A 153 10.87 -17.79 2.67
N PRO A 154 11.83 -18.73 2.65
CA PRO A 154 11.51 -20.13 2.40
C PRO A 154 10.62 -20.65 3.53
N GLN A 155 9.39 -21.02 3.18
CA GLN A 155 8.35 -21.73 3.93
C GLN A 155 8.52 -21.73 5.46
N LEU A 156 7.83 -20.79 6.13
CA LEU A 156 7.45 -20.92 7.55
C LEU A 156 6.52 -22.13 7.74
#